data_AF-A0A183H2E9-F1
#
_entry.id   AF-A0A183H2E9-F1
#
_cell.length_a   1.000
_cell.length_b   1.000
_cell.length_c   1.000
_cell.angle_alpha   90.00
_cell.angle_beta   90.00
_cell.angle_gamma   90.00
#
_symmetry.space_group_name_H-M   'P 1'
#
loop_
_entity.id
_entity.type
_entity.pdbx_description
1 polymer ?
#
loop_
_entity_poly.entity_id
_entity_poly.type
_entity_poly.pdbx_seq_one_letter_code
_entity_poly.pdbx_strand_id
1 'polypeptide(L)'
;MERLKISDWNSLEGLKKQVCSNCGRKRMYFCYNCKVYMPDVEKLVPRLELPVQIDIIKHPHEKNSKSTALHCLLLAPSSTTLYESSNAPDYNFPNYEKENTVLVVYSEGALSVDEFIEKRGPIGRFVFLDSTWFQVSFCNIVFGYYSLIIVSRSSEISFLS
;
A
#
# COMPACT_ATOMS: atom_id res chain seq x y z
N MET A 1 -17.60 13.13 14.89
CA MET A 1 -16.16 13.13 14.52
C MET A 1 -15.34 13.33 15.80
N GLU A 2 -15.56 12.49 16.81
CA GLU A 2 -14.93 12.65 18.13
C GLU A 2 -13.82 11.60 18.31
N ARG A 3 -12.60 12.12 18.52
CA ARG A 3 -11.39 11.46 19.07
C ARG A 3 -10.56 10.57 18.12
N LEU A 4 -10.13 11.11 16.98
CA LEU A 4 -8.80 10.74 16.45
C LEU A 4 -7.72 11.44 17.29
N LYS A 5 -7.54 11.00 18.54
CA LYS A 5 -6.46 11.50 19.41
C LYS A 5 -5.18 10.75 19.03
N ILE A 6 -4.30 11.42 18.29
CA ILE A 6 -2.95 10.93 18.03
C ILE A 6 -2.24 10.86 19.39
N SER A 7 -1.63 9.72 19.69
CA SER A 7 -0.82 9.55 20.88
C SER A 7 0.37 10.51 20.87
N ASP A 8 0.84 10.86 22.05
CA ASP A 8 2.06 11.64 22.19
C ASP A 8 3.27 10.95 21.53
N TRP A 9 4.16 11.75 20.93
CA TRP A 9 5.32 11.33 20.16
C TRP A 9 6.64 11.36 20.95
N ASN A 10 6.59 11.69 22.24
CA ASN A 10 7.77 11.84 23.11
C ASN A 10 8.68 10.60 23.12
N SER A 11 8.13 9.40 22.87
CA SER A 11 8.93 8.17 22.75
C SER A 11 9.92 8.18 21.57
N LEU A 12 9.74 9.09 20.60
CA LEU A 12 10.65 9.28 19.48
C LEU A 12 11.80 10.26 19.80
N GLU A 13 11.73 10.99 20.92
CA GLU A 13 12.77 11.92 21.33
C GLU A 13 14.09 11.18 21.63
N GLY A 14 15.22 11.77 21.24
CA GLY A 14 16.54 11.19 21.48
C GLY A 14 16.92 10.02 20.57
N LEU A 15 16.03 9.54 19.69
CA LEU A 15 16.39 8.59 18.66
C LEU A 15 17.51 9.15 17.78
N LYS A 16 18.47 8.30 17.41
CA LYS A 16 19.61 8.66 16.56
C LYS A 16 19.65 7.76 15.33
N LYS A 17 20.35 8.21 14.30
CA LYS A 17 20.64 7.35 13.14
C LYS A 17 21.48 6.15 13.58
N GLN A 18 21.01 4.96 13.26
CA GLN A 18 21.66 3.68 13.52
C GLN A 18 22.04 3.02 12.20
N VAL A 19 22.98 2.07 12.24
CA VAL A 19 23.37 1.28 11.06
C VAL A 19 22.43 0.09 10.94
N CYS A 20 21.80 -0.08 9.77
CA CYS A 20 20.98 -1.26 9.50
C CYS A 20 21.86 -2.51 9.43
N SER A 21 21.55 -3.53 10.23
CA SER A 21 22.26 -4.81 10.26
C SER A 21 22.27 -5.54 8.92
N ASN A 22 21.23 -5.34 8.10
CA ASN A 22 21.04 -6.09 6.86
C ASN A 22 21.79 -5.48 5.67
N CYS A 23 21.99 -4.16 5.64
CA CYS A 23 22.61 -3.48 4.47
C CYS A 23 23.69 -2.45 4.81
N GLY A 24 24.02 -2.25 6.09
CA GLY A 24 25.04 -1.30 6.53
C GLY A 24 24.69 0.18 6.38
N ARG A 25 23.51 0.53 5.85
CA ARG A 25 23.11 1.92 5.64
C ARG A 25 22.61 2.57 6.93
N LYS A 26 22.96 3.84 7.17
CA LYS A 26 22.49 4.61 8.32
C LYS A 26 21.06 5.09 8.16
N ARG A 27 20.18 4.78 9.11
CA ARG A 27 18.74 5.09 9.12
C ARG A 27 18.29 5.45 10.53
N MET A 28 17.26 6.29 10.65
CA MET A 28 16.74 6.69 11.97
C MET A 28 15.55 5.82 12.38
N TYR A 29 14.51 5.75 11.57
CA TYR A 29 13.25 5.09 11.93
C TYR A 29 13.12 3.67 11.37
N PHE A 30 13.35 3.52 10.07
CA PHE A 30 13.29 2.23 9.38
C PHE A 30 14.23 2.23 8.19
N CYS A 31 14.61 1.05 7.74
CA CYS A 31 15.38 0.86 6.53
C CYS A 31 14.45 0.61 5.35
N TYR A 32 14.19 1.64 4.54
CA TYR A 32 13.40 1.51 3.31
C TYR A 32 13.99 0.55 2.26
N ASN A 33 15.27 0.18 2.37
CA ASN A 33 15.88 -0.82 1.49
C ASN A 33 15.58 -2.25 1.97
N CYS A 34 15.74 -2.49 3.27
CA CYS A 34 15.54 -3.81 3.87
C CYS A 34 14.11 -4.04 4.36
N LYS A 35 13.26 -3.00 4.34
CA LYS A 35 11.85 -3.02 4.74
C LYS A 35 11.67 -3.51 6.18
N VAL A 36 12.53 -3.02 7.08
CA VAL A 36 12.52 -3.35 8.52
C VAL A 36 12.64 -2.08 9.37
N TYR A 37 12.05 -2.08 10.56
CA TYR A 37 12.27 -1.02 11.55
C TYR A 37 13.72 -1.03 12.06
N MET A 38 14.17 0.12 12.55
CA MET A 38 15.42 0.16 13.32
C MET A 38 15.17 -0.39 14.74
N PRO A 39 16.16 -1.01 15.40
CA PRO A 39 15.96 -1.81 16.63
C PRO A 39 15.12 -1.15 17.75
N ASP A 40 15.34 0.14 18.02
CA ASP A 40 14.62 0.85 19.09
C ASP A 40 13.24 1.36 18.65
N VAL A 41 12.99 1.42 17.34
CA VAL A 41 11.76 1.96 16.76
C VAL A 41 10.69 0.88 16.65
N GLU A 42 11.09 -0.37 16.41
CA GLU A 42 10.18 -1.52 16.29
C GLU A 42 9.30 -1.69 17.53
N LYS A 43 9.80 -1.34 18.71
CA LYS A 43 9.07 -1.43 19.99
C LYS A 43 8.05 -0.31 20.19
N LEU A 44 8.15 0.78 19.40
CA LEU A 44 7.32 1.98 19.53
C LEU A 44 6.14 1.98 18.56
N VAL A 45 6.15 1.07 17.58
CA VAL A 45 5.17 1.01 16.50
C VAL A 45 4.21 -0.16 16.73
N PRO A 46 2.90 0.03 16.48
CA PRO A 46 1.95 -1.06 16.62
C PRO A 46 2.15 -2.08 15.51
N ARG A 47 1.87 -3.35 15.85
CA ARG A 47 1.69 -4.41 14.85
C ARG A 47 0.21 -4.57 14.59
N LEU A 48 -0.18 -4.48 13.32
CA LEU A 48 -1.56 -4.54 12.88
C LEU A 48 -1.82 -5.84 12.13
N GLU A 49 -3.01 -6.39 12.34
CA GLU A 49 -3.62 -7.39 11.47
C GLU A 49 -4.81 -6.73 10.79
N LEU A 50 -4.79 -6.70 9.47
CA LEU A 50 -5.87 -6.09 8.71
C LEU A 50 -6.95 -7.13 8.40
N PRO A 51 -8.23 -6.74 8.38
CA PRO A 51 -9.33 -7.65 8.04
C PRO A 51 -9.37 -8.02 6.54
N VAL A 52 -8.43 -7.48 5.75
CA VAL A 52 -8.31 -7.65 4.30
C VAL A 52 -6.85 -7.84 3.93
N GLN A 53 -6.61 -8.44 2.78
CA GLN A 53 -5.28 -8.54 2.19
C GLN A 53 -4.96 -7.29 1.37
N ILE A 54 -3.69 -6.90 1.35
CA ILE A 54 -3.18 -5.75 0.62
C ILE A 54 -2.00 -6.18 -0.24
N ASP A 55 -2.12 -5.99 -1.54
CA ASP A 55 -1.02 -6.15 -2.46
C ASP A 55 -0.58 -4.78 -2.97
N ILE A 56 0.69 -4.45 -2.76
CA ILE A 56 1.31 -3.23 -3.27
C ILE A 56 2.18 -3.62 -4.45
N ILE A 57 1.92 -3.03 -5.60
CA ILE A 57 2.71 -3.22 -6.81
C ILE A 57 3.56 -1.99 -7.00
N LYS A 58 4.85 -2.15 -6.72
CA LYS A 58 5.81 -1.07 -6.82
C LYS A 58 6.35 -0.94 -8.23
N HIS A 59 6.34 0.29 -8.73
CA HIS A 59 6.96 0.58 -10.02
C HIS A 59 8.50 0.61 -9.89
N PRO A 60 9.28 0.11 -10.87
CA PRO A 60 10.75 -0.02 -10.76
C PRO A 60 11.46 1.32 -10.55
N HIS A 61 10.91 2.39 -11.13
CA HIS A 61 11.48 3.74 -11.01
C HIS A 61 11.03 4.49 -9.74
N GLU A 62 10.08 3.93 -8.97
CA GLU A 62 9.68 4.53 -7.70
C GLU A 62 10.78 4.34 -6.65
N LYS A 63 11.15 5.40 -5.94
CA LYS A 63 12.26 5.37 -4.98
C LYS A 63 11.73 4.87 -3.64
N ASN A 64 12.34 3.83 -3.07
CA ASN A 64 11.95 3.32 -1.74
C ASN A 64 11.95 4.40 -0.65
N SER A 65 12.81 5.42 -0.74
CA SER A 65 12.86 6.51 0.24
C SER A 65 11.68 7.49 0.13
N LYS A 66 10.86 7.37 -0.92
CA LYS A 66 9.66 8.19 -1.19
C LYS A 66 8.36 7.37 -1.15
N SER A 67 8.46 6.05 -1.26
CA SER A 67 7.33 5.13 -1.14
C SER A 67 6.71 5.19 0.25
N THR A 68 5.49 5.73 0.34
CA THR A 68 4.67 5.68 1.54
C THR A 68 4.02 4.31 1.74
N ALA A 69 3.89 3.54 0.67
CA ALA A 69 3.29 2.20 0.69
C ALA A 69 4.09 1.22 1.57
N LEU A 70 5.41 1.42 1.73
CA LEU A 70 6.25 0.63 2.64
C LEU A 70 5.75 0.65 4.09
N HIS A 71 5.07 1.71 4.53
CA HIS A 71 4.55 1.77 5.90
C HIS A 71 3.47 0.71 6.15
N CYS A 72 2.65 0.39 5.15
CA CYS A 72 1.64 -0.66 5.26
C CYS A 72 2.31 -2.02 5.47
N LEU A 73 3.34 -2.33 4.70
CA LEU A 73 4.15 -3.55 4.86
C LEU A 73 4.80 -3.61 6.25
N LEU A 74 5.33 -2.51 6.76
CA LEU A 74 5.98 -2.49 8.07
C LEU A 74 4.98 -2.70 9.22
N LEU A 75 3.81 -2.08 9.15
CA LEU A 75 2.78 -2.13 10.18
C LEU A 75 1.98 -3.45 10.15
N ALA A 76 1.71 -4.00 8.97
CA ALA A 76 0.83 -5.17 8.77
C ALA A 76 1.36 -6.20 7.76
N PRO A 77 2.58 -6.73 7.92
CA PRO A 77 3.18 -7.62 6.90
C PRO A 77 2.54 -9.00 6.81
N SER A 78 1.73 -9.43 7.77
CA SER A 78 0.92 -10.66 7.63
C SER A 78 -0.25 -10.48 6.66
N SER A 79 -0.69 -9.24 6.46
CA SER A 79 -1.80 -8.87 5.58
C SER A 79 -1.33 -8.08 4.35
N THR A 80 -0.03 -7.86 4.18
CA THR A 80 0.51 -6.98 3.13
C THR A 80 1.63 -7.66 2.37
N THR A 81 1.49 -7.75 1.05
CA THR A 81 2.54 -8.22 0.14
C THR A 81 3.01 -7.07 -0.76
N LEU A 82 4.34 -6.94 -0.90
CA LEU A 82 4.94 -5.94 -1.77
C LEU A 82 5.62 -6.63 -2.96
N TYR A 83 5.07 -6.40 -4.14
CA TYR A 83 5.58 -6.86 -5.42
C TYR A 83 6.38 -5.76 -6.10
N GLU A 84 7.42 -6.14 -6.84
CA GLU A 84 7.92 -5.31 -7.92
C GLU A 84 7.05 -5.57 -9.14
N SER A 85 6.90 -4.59 -10.03
CA SER A 85 6.01 -4.76 -11.18
C SER A 85 6.32 -5.99 -12.06
N SER A 86 7.58 -6.45 -12.08
CA SER A 86 8.02 -7.64 -12.83
C SER A 86 7.62 -8.98 -12.20
N ASN A 87 7.21 -9.00 -10.94
CA ASN A 87 6.83 -10.23 -10.23
C ASN A 87 5.44 -10.16 -9.58
N ALA A 88 4.63 -9.18 -9.99
CA ALA A 88 3.23 -9.12 -9.60
C ALA A 88 2.48 -10.39 -10.06
N PRO A 89 1.52 -10.87 -9.28
CA PRO A 89 0.75 -12.05 -9.65
C PRO A 89 -0.17 -11.74 -10.83
N ASP A 90 -0.55 -12.79 -11.55
CA ASP A 90 -1.62 -12.70 -12.55
C ASP A 90 -2.98 -12.71 -11.83
N TYR A 91 -3.60 -11.54 -11.73
CA TYR A 91 -4.89 -11.40 -11.05
C TYR A 91 -6.08 -11.97 -11.84
N ASN A 92 -5.86 -12.54 -13.02
CA ASN A 92 -6.90 -13.27 -13.77
C ASN A 92 -7.18 -14.67 -13.18
N PHE A 93 -6.35 -15.17 -12.27
CA PHE A 93 -6.61 -16.49 -11.68
C PHE A 93 -7.92 -16.50 -10.85
N PRO A 94 -8.72 -17.58 -10.92
CA PRO A 94 -10.05 -17.63 -10.29
C PRO A 94 -10.08 -17.43 -8.77
N ASN A 95 -8.95 -17.59 -8.07
CA ASN A 95 -8.87 -17.32 -6.64
C ASN A 95 -9.05 -15.83 -6.34
N TYR A 96 -8.52 -14.94 -7.17
CA TYR A 96 -8.62 -13.49 -6.96
C TYR A 96 -10.04 -12.97 -7.19
N GLU A 97 -10.77 -13.57 -8.12
CA GLU A 97 -12.20 -13.30 -8.31
C GLU A 97 -13.02 -13.76 -7.08
N LYS A 98 -12.76 -14.96 -6.55
CA LYS A 98 -13.42 -15.48 -5.34
C LYS A 98 -13.12 -14.63 -4.09
N GLU A 99 -11.94 -14.03 -4.01
CA GLU A 99 -11.54 -13.12 -2.93
C GLU A 99 -12.10 -11.70 -3.09
N ASN A 100 -12.88 -11.42 -4.14
CA ASN A 100 -13.32 -10.06 -4.48
C ASN A 100 -12.13 -9.09 -4.52
N THR A 101 -11.09 -9.44 -5.27
CA THR A 101 -9.88 -8.61 -5.42
C THR A 101 -10.18 -7.38 -6.27
N VAL A 102 -9.77 -6.21 -5.78
CA VAL A 102 -10.02 -4.93 -6.47
C VAL A 102 -8.76 -4.10 -6.62
N LEU A 103 -8.68 -3.34 -7.71
CA LEU A 103 -7.62 -2.37 -7.95
C LEU A 103 -8.07 -0.99 -7.48
N VAL A 104 -7.28 -0.36 -6.60
CA VAL A 104 -7.57 0.99 -6.12
C VAL A 104 -6.87 2.01 -7.00
N VAL A 105 -7.60 2.58 -7.95
CA VAL A 105 -7.09 3.61 -8.87
C VAL A 105 -8.19 4.64 -9.12
N TYR A 106 -7.77 5.90 -9.28
CA TYR A 106 -8.68 6.93 -9.78
C TYR A 106 -8.85 6.77 -11.29
N SER A 107 -10.07 6.49 -11.74
CA SER A 107 -10.40 6.34 -13.16
C SER A 107 -11.84 6.76 -13.41
N GLU A 108 -12.10 7.32 -14.58
CA GLU A 108 -13.47 7.57 -15.04
C GLU A 108 -14.19 6.21 -15.19
N GLY A 109 -15.30 6.04 -14.47
CA GLY A 109 -16.04 4.77 -14.41
C GLY A 109 -15.60 3.80 -13.30
N ALA A 110 -14.66 4.18 -12.45
CA ALA A 110 -14.37 3.42 -11.22
C ALA A 110 -15.60 3.42 -10.29
N LEU A 111 -15.93 2.26 -9.71
CA LEU A 111 -16.99 2.16 -8.70
C LEU A 111 -16.52 2.79 -7.40
N SER A 112 -17.42 3.38 -6.62
CA SER A 112 -17.13 3.62 -5.21
C SER A 112 -17.00 2.29 -4.45
N VAL A 113 -16.26 2.30 -3.33
CA VAL A 113 -16.14 1.13 -2.45
C VAL A 113 -17.53 0.65 -1.98
N ASP A 114 -18.41 1.57 -1.64
CA ASP A 114 -19.76 1.25 -1.16
C ASP A 114 -20.60 0.60 -2.28
N GLU A 115 -20.61 1.16 -3.49
CA GLU A 115 -21.30 0.56 -4.65
C GLU A 115 -20.76 -0.82 -5.01
N PHE A 116 -19.44 -1.03 -4.87
CA PHE A 116 -18.85 -2.36 -5.09
C PHE A 116 -19.40 -3.35 -4.06
N ILE A 117 -19.38 -2.97 -2.77
CA ILE A 117 -19.83 -3.83 -1.68
C ILE A 117 -21.31 -4.17 -1.82
N GLU A 118 -22.15 -3.21 -2.19
CA GLU A 118 -23.58 -3.44 -2.44
C GLU A 118 -23.82 -4.44 -3.58
N LYS A 119 -23.01 -4.39 -4.65
CA LYS A 119 -23.19 -5.23 -5.84
C LYS A 119 -22.53 -6.60 -5.74
N ARG A 120 -21.39 -6.72 -5.05
CA ARG A 120 -20.52 -7.91 -5.06
C ARG A 120 -20.18 -8.46 -3.67
N GLY A 121 -20.57 -7.77 -2.61
CA GLY A 121 -20.24 -8.16 -1.24
C GLY A 121 -18.87 -7.65 -0.78
N PRO A 122 -18.39 -8.11 0.39
CA PRO A 122 -17.16 -7.59 1.00
C PRO A 122 -15.93 -7.83 0.13
N ILE A 123 -15.01 -6.86 0.15
CA ILE A 123 -13.72 -6.94 -0.53
C ILE A 123 -12.75 -7.72 0.36
N GLY A 124 -12.17 -8.81 -0.16
CA GLY A 124 -11.16 -9.59 0.55
C GLY A 124 -9.74 -9.09 0.32
N ARG A 125 -9.48 -8.42 -0.82
CA ARG A 125 -8.13 -7.98 -1.21
C ARG A 125 -8.12 -6.66 -1.98
N PHE A 126 -7.26 -5.74 -1.56
CA PHE A 126 -6.99 -4.50 -2.27
C PHE A 126 -5.63 -4.54 -2.94
N VAL A 127 -5.56 -4.08 -4.19
CA VAL A 127 -4.33 -3.90 -4.95
C VAL A 127 -4.07 -2.40 -5.10
N PHE A 128 -2.87 -1.95 -4.72
CA PHE A 128 -2.42 -0.57 -4.85
C PHE A 128 -1.20 -0.48 -5.76
N LEU A 129 -1.16 0.55 -6.59
CA LEU A 129 0.01 0.86 -7.41
C LEU A 129 0.86 1.92 -6.69
N ASP A 130 2.09 1.56 -6.32
CA ASP A 130 3.06 2.48 -5.72
C ASP A 130 3.96 3.05 -6.82
N SER A 131 3.49 4.14 -7.41
CA SER A 131 4.14 4.84 -8.51
C SER A 131 3.73 6.31 -8.55
N THR A 132 4.47 7.12 -9.31
CA THR A 132 4.02 8.49 -9.64
C THR A 132 2.86 8.44 -10.63
N TRP A 133 1.91 9.39 -10.55
CA TRP A 133 0.71 9.44 -11.41
C TRP A 133 1.00 9.27 -12.91
N PHE A 134 2.06 9.91 -13.42
CA PHE A 134 2.47 9.81 -14.83
C PHE A 134 2.87 8.39 -15.26
N GLN A 135 3.19 7.50 -14.30
CA GLN A 135 3.60 6.12 -14.53
C GLN A 135 2.43 5.13 -14.38
N VAL A 136 1.27 5.55 -13.85
CA VAL A 136 0.11 4.67 -13.60
C VAL A 136 -0.51 4.18 -14.92
N SER A 137 -0.66 5.05 -15.92
CA SER A 137 -1.19 4.65 -17.23
C SER A 137 -0.35 3.57 -17.91
N PHE A 138 0.98 3.61 -17.72
CA PHE A 138 1.90 2.59 -18.23
C PHE A 138 1.75 1.27 -17.46
N CYS A 139 1.58 1.31 -16.13
CA CYS A 139 1.39 0.09 -15.34
C CYS A 139 0.12 -0.68 -15.73
N ASN A 140 -0.99 0.00 -15.98
CA ASN A 140 -2.22 -0.67 -16.42
C ASN A 140 -2.03 -1.38 -17.76
N ILE A 141 -1.38 -0.70 -18.72
CA ILE A 141 -1.13 -1.23 -20.08
C ILE A 141 -0.18 -2.43 -20.05
N VAL A 142 0.90 -2.35 -19.28
CA VAL A 142 2.03 -3.29 -19.42
C VAL A 142 1.83 -4.57 -18.61
N PHE A 143 1.06 -4.53 -17.53
CA PHE A 143 0.98 -5.65 -16.58
C PHE A 143 -0.41 -6.32 -16.52
N GLY A 144 -1.30 -6.01 -17.46
CA GLY A 144 -2.54 -6.79 -17.63
C GLY A 144 -3.55 -6.68 -16.49
N TYR A 145 -3.49 -5.62 -15.67
CA TYR A 145 -4.42 -5.40 -14.56
C TYR A 145 -5.86 -5.04 -14.98
N TYR A 146 -6.15 -5.00 -16.29
CA TYR A 146 -7.44 -4.60 -16.86
C TYR A 146 -8.64 -5.44 -16.45
N SER A 147 -8.41 -6.66 -15.96
CA SER A 147 -9.48 -7.53 -15.46
C SER A 147 -9.89 -7.22 -14.03
N LEU A 148 -9.05 -6.51 -13.26
CA LEU A 148 -9.42 -6.08 -11.92
C LEU A 148 -10.47 -5.00 -12.00
N ILE A 149 -11.50 -5.14 -11.16
CA ILE A 149 -12.51 -4.10 -11.00
C ILE A 149 -11.86 -2.94 -10.27
N ILE A 150 -11.99 -1.75 -10.87
CA ILE A 150 -11.41 -0.53 -10.34
C ILE A 150 -12.39 0.07 -9.33
N VAL A 151 -11.89 0.29 -8.12
CA VAL A 151 -12.60 1.02 -7.07
C VAL A 151 -11.88 2.32 -6.74
N SER A 152 -12.64 3.35 -6.42
CA SER A 152 -12.15 4.64 -5.95
C SER A 152 -12.89 5.09 -4.70
N ARG A 153 -12.31 6.03 -3.95
CA ARG A 153 -13.04 6.71 -2.88
C ARG A 153 -14.02 7.69 -3.54
N SER A 154 -15.27 7.66 -3.10
CA SER A 154 -16.41 8.41 -3.64
C SER A 154 -16.06 9.84 -4.06
N SER A 155 -16.60 10.19 -5.24
CA SER A 155 -16.33 11.38 -6.03
C SER A 155 -16.71 12.69 -5.35
N GLU A 156 -15.71 13.40 -4.83
CA GLU A 156 -15.77 14.85 -4.59
C GLU A 156 -14.36 15.43 -4.45
N ILE A 157 -13.52 15.24 -5.47
CA ILE A 157 -12.36 16.11 -5.69
C ILE A 157 -12.37 16.49 -7.17
N SER A 158 -12.97 17.63 -7.45
CA SER A 158 -12.79 18.35 -8.71
C SER A 158 -11.32 18.75 -8.83
N PHE A 159 -10.52 17.94 -9.52
CA PHE A 159 -9.26 18.43 -10.04
C PHE A 159 -9.58 19.38 -11.18
N LEU A 160 -9.51 20.68 -10.87
CA LEU A 160 -9.65 21.79 -11.79
C LEU A 160 -8.69 21.61 -12.98
N SER A 161 -9.29 21.79 -14.16
CA SER A 161 -8.76 22.22 -15.48
C SER A 161 -7.24 22.37 -15.63
#